data_AF-A0A7S3WN24-F1
#
_entry.id   AF-A0A7S3WN24-F1
#
_cell.length_a   1.000
_cell.length_b   1.000
_cell.length_c   1.000
_cell.angle_alpha   90.00
_cell.angle_beta   90.00
_cell.angle_gamma   90.00
#
_symmetry.space_group_name_H-M   'P 1'
#
loop_
_entity.id
_entity.type
_entity.pdbx_description
1 polymer ?
#
loop_
_entity_poly.entity_id
_entity_poly.type
_entity_poly.pdbx_seq_one_letter_code
_entity_poly.pdbx_strand_id
1 'polypeptide(L)'
;MATLESSCTLPTAEGTVLMQVYHDPATGPDKPWVVSSSGDLDGREGVLVRLHDACFTSEILRSVKCDCEAQLRESQRLIAAEGGVLIYTPHEGRGIGLAKKVAAYRLQHEQNLDTVDANRALGEPDEARTYTCVPLMLRNLGVRSIRLLSNNPFKANALRALGVTVVRMESLWKADVSDLCLSYVQAKVARMGHIAPPSPKGELPARRGDQGASSASSAPSSCSASDSSLDASAAELCISCDDEEGPPLFRWARPSPEEEASPLAAADEEEAPTAAGRLPAGRLPAAHASELLLDLAASMR
;
A
#
# COMPACT_ATOMS: atom_id res chain seq x y z
N MET A 1 16.50 -12.58 9.74
CA MET A 1 15.93 -11.27 10.09
C MET A 1 16.19 -10.34 8.92
N ALA A 2 15.32 -9.38 8.62
CA ALA A 2 15.54 -8.45 7.52
C ALA A 2 16.81 -7.60 7.76
N THR A 3 17.46 -7.15 6.69
CA THR A 3 18.72 -6.38 6.75
C THR A 3 18.65 -5.16 5.84
N LEU A 4 19.20 -4.03 6.31
CA LEU A 4 19.39 -2.84 5.47
C LEU A 4 20.53 -3.12 4.49
N GLU A 5 20.26 -3.01 3.20
CA GLU A 5 21.26 -3.25 2.16
C GLU A 5 21.87 -1.96 1.63
N SER A 6 21.05 -0.94 1.41
CA SER A 6 21.49 0.33 0.86
C SER A 6 20.57 1.47 1.27
N SER A 7 21.11 2.70 1.21
CA SER A 7 20.34 3.91 1.43
C SER A 7 20.91 5.07 0.63
N CYS A 8 20.04 5.96 0.18
CA CYS A 8 20.44 7.21 -0.46
C CYS A 8 19.39 8.30 -0.26
N THR A 9 19.82 9.55 -0.38
CA THR A 9 18.90 10.67 -0.57
C THR A 9 18.40 10.65 -2.00
N LEU A 10 17.08 10.74 -2.20
CA LEU A 10 16.43 10.67 -3.51
C LEU A 10 15.52 11.89 -3.71
N PRO A 11 15.79 12.74 -4.72
CA PRO A 11 14.85 13.77 -5.14
C PRO A 11 13.59 13.15 -5.74
N THR A 12 12.42 13.63 -5.33
CA THR A 12 11.13 13.21 -5.90
C THR A 12 10.29 14.44 -6.27
N ALA A 13 9.19 14.22 -6.99
CA ALA A 13 8.26 15.30 -7.34
C ALA A 13 7.66 16.01 -6.11
N GLU A 14 7.56 15.32 -4.97
CA GLU A 14 7.01 15.88 -3.72
C GLU A 14 8.11 16.44 -2.81
N GLY A 15 9.39 16.34 -3.21
CA GLY A 15 10.55 16.75 -2.43
C GLY A 15 11.54 15.62 -2.18
N THR A 16 12.61 15.94 -1.45
CA THR A 16 13.72 15.02 -1.19
C THR A 16 13.40 14.07 -0.04
N VAL A 17 13.63 12.77 -0.24
CA VAL A 17 13.42 11.72 0.76
C VAL A 17 14.70 10.94 1.04
N LEU A 18 14.80 10.34 2.23
CA LEU A 18 15.77 9.27 2.48
C LEU A 18 15.12 7.97 2.03
N MET A 19 15.72 7.34 1.03
CA MET A 19 15.34 6.01 0.57
C MET A 19 16.24 4.97 1.22
N GLN A 20 15.65 3.88 1.72
CA GLN A 20 16.34 2.73 2.28
C GLN A 20 15.79 1.45 1.65
N VAL A 21 16.68 0.53 1.30
CA VAL A 21 16.33 -0.78 0.74
C VAL A 21 16.66 -1.86 1.76
N TYR A 22 15.68 -2.69 2.04
CA TYR A 22 15.79 -3.81 2.96
C TYR A 22 15.55 -5.12 2.24
N HIS A 23 16.28 -6.14 2.65
CA HIS A 23 16.09 -7.51 2.22
C HIS A 23 15.46 -8.33 3.33
N ASP A 24 14.46 -9.13 2.99
CA ASP A 24 13.96 -10.20 3.86
C ASP A 24 14.44 -11.55 3.32
N PRO A 25 15.23 -12.31 4.10
CA PRO A 25 15.61 -13.68 3.74
C PRO A 25 14.41 -14.57 3.39
N ALA A 26 13.22 -14.29 3.95
CA ALA A 26 12.01 -15.04 3.66
C ALA A 26 11.43 -14.77 2.25
N THR A 27 11.66 -13.58 1.67
CA THR A 27 11.14 -13.22 0.34
C THR A 27 12.11 -13.46 -0.80
N GLY A 28 13.40 -13.62 -0.48
CA GLY A 28 14.47 -13.78 -1.46
C GLY A 28 15.00 -12.44 -2.01
N PRO A 29 16.17 -12.44 -2.68
CA PRO A 29 16.90 -11.24 -3.12
C PRO A 29 16.12 -10.37 -4.12
N ASP A 30 15.26 -10.97 -4.94
CA ASP A 30 14.58 -10.27 -6.03
C ASP A 30 13.32 -9.49 -5.58
N LYS A 31 13.07 -9.43 -4.27
CA LYS A 31 11.87 -8.80 -3.68
C LYS A 31 12.27 -7.83 -2.57
N PRO A 32 12.94 -6.71 -2.91
CA PRO A 32 13.34 -5.73 -1.92
C PRO A 32 12.12 -5.06 -1.30
N TRP A 33 12.23 -4.76 -0.02
CA TRP A 33 11.37 -3.82 0.66
C TRP A 33 11.98 -2.43 0.55
N VAL A 34 11.16 -1.45 0.22
CA VAL A 34 11.64 -0.07 0.06
C VAL A 34 10.96 0.80 1.10
N VAL A 35 11.76 1.61 1.78
CA VAL A 35 11.30 2.62 2.72
C VAL A 35 11.72 3.97 2.18
N SER A 36 10.80 4.92 2.11
CA SER A 36 11.13 6.33 1.93
C SER A 36 10.62 7.15 3.10
N SER A 37 11.44 8.03 3.63
CA SER A 37 11.10 8.89 4.76
C SER A 37 11.39 10.35 4.49
N SER A 38 10.55 11.22 5.06
CA SER A 38 10.72 12.67 5.03
C SER A 38 10.77 13.24 6.46
N GLY A 39 11.70 14.16 6.69
CA GLY A 39 11.92 14.83 7.97
C GLY A 39 12.77 14.03 8.97
N ASP A 40 13.09 14.67 10.09
CA ASP A 40 13.77 14.01 11.22
C ASP A 40 12.76 13.24 12.07
N LEU A 41 12.91 11.91 12.09
CA LEU A 41 11.99 10.95 12.69
C LEU A 41 12.50 10.38 14.01
N ASP A 42 13.75 10.65 14.38
CA ASP A 42 14.37 10.02 15.54
C ASP A 42 13.64 10.41 16.84
N GLY A 43 13.29 9.38 17.63
CA GLY A 43 12.50 9.54 18.85
C GLY A 43 11.08 10.07 18.63
N ARG A 44 10.55 10.17 17.41
CA ARG A 44 9.21 10.73 17.19
C ARG A 44 8.10 9.72 17.52
N GLU A 45 6.98 10.25 18.00
CA GLU A 45 5.73 9.53 18.24
C GLU A 45 4.63 10.01 17.29
N GLY A 46 3.64 9.16 17.02
CA GLY A 46 2.53 9.50 16.14
C GLY A 46 2.94 9.81 14.70
N VAL A 47 4.03 9.22 14.22
CA VAL A 47 4.56 9.46 12.87
C VAL A 47 3.57 8.94 11.82
N LEU A 48 3.30 9.73 10.78
CA LEU A 48 2.46 9.30 9.67
C LEU A 48 3.18 8.18 8.90
N VAL A 49 2.56 7.01 8.82
CA VAL A 49 3.13 5.87 8.09
C VAL A 49 2.13 5.32 7.09
N ARG A 50 2.56 5.23 5.83
CA ARG A 50 1.87 4.49 4.78
C ARG A 50 2.54 3.14 4.57
N LEU A 51 1.83 2.05 4.85
CA LEU A 51 2.21 0.71 4.44
C LEU A 51 1.54 0.39 3.10
N HIS A 52 2.29 0.49 2.01
CA HIS A 52 1.82 0.34 0.64
C HIS A 52 2.23 -1.02 0.07
N ASP A 53 1.28 -1.82 -0.42
CA ASP A 53 1.61 -3.08 -1.07
C ASP A 53 1.69 -2.87 -2.58
N ALA A 54 2.70 -3.47 -3.22
CA ALA A 54 2.94 -3.33 -4.65
C ALA A 54 1.69 -3.60 -5.49
N CYS A 55 1.45 -2.74 -6.48
CA CYS A 55 0.33 -2.88 -7.42
C CYS A 55 0.73 -2.44 -8.82
N PHE A 56 1.46 -3.31 -9.53
CA PHE A 56 1.98 -3.08 -10.87
C PHE A 56 0.91 -2.56 -11.84
N THR A 57 -0.27 -3.17 -11.82
CA THR A 57 -1.36 -2.83 -12.74
C THR A 57 -1.87 -1.39 -12.56
N SER A 58 -1.93 -0.89 -11.33
CA SER A 58 -2.43 0.46 -11.06
C SER A 58 -1.31 1.49 -11.16
N GLU A 59 -0.16 1.18 -10.55
CA GLU A 59 0.95 2.12 -10.42
C GLU A 59 1.68 2.36 -11.74
N ILE A 60 1.92 1.28 -12.49
CA ILE A 60 2.70 1.33 -13.73
C ILE A 60 1.76 1.48 -14.93
N LEU A 61 0.74 0.62 -15.02
CA LEU A 61 -0.18 0.60 -16.17
C LEU A 61 -1.38 1.53 -16.04
N ARG A 62 -1.53 2.25 -14.92
CA ARG A 62 -2.65 3.18 -14.68
C ARG A 62 -4.03 2.52 -14.79
N SER A 63 -4.13 1.25 -14.39
CA SER A 63 -5.40 0.53 -14.38
C SER A 63 -6.42 1.22 -13.47
N VAL A 64 -7.61 1.45 -14.01
CA VAL A 64 -8.75 2.03 -13.30
C VAL A 64 -9.53 1.02 -12.43
N LYS A 65 -9.10 -0.25 -12.38
CA LYS A 65 -9.77 -1.30 -11.59
C LYS A 65 -9.60 -1.14 -10.07
N CYS A 66 -8.58 -0.42 -9.64
CA CYS A 66 -8.33 -0.12 -8.24
C CYS A 66 -7.69 1.27 -8.10
N ASP A 67 -7.66 1.77 -6.87
CA ASP A 67 -7.19 3.11 -6.51
C ASP A 67 -5.76 3.12 -5.91
N CYS A 68 -5.01 2.02 -6.03
CA CYS A 68 -3.69 1.87 -5.40
C CYS A 68 -2.72 2.99 -5.79
N GLU A 69 -2.67 3.37 -7.07
CA GLU A 69 -1.81 4.44 -7.56
C GLU A 69 -2.18 5.81 -6.98
N ALA A 70 -3.47 6.14 -6.97
CA ALA A 70 -3.95 7.41 -6.43
C ALA A 70 -3.70 7.48 -4.90
N GLN A 71 -3.82 6.35 -4.20
CA GLN A 71 -3.43 6.24 -2.79
C GLN A 71 -1.92 6.41 -2.59
N LEU A 72 -1.09 5.84 -3.47
CA LEU A 72 0.37 5.99 -3.40
C LEU A 72 0.77 7.46 -3.51
N ARG A 73 0.31 8.16 -4.54
CA ARG A 73 0.60 9.58 -4.74
C ARG A 73 0.15 10.44 -3.57
N GLU A 74 -1.07 10.25 -3.09
CA GLU A 74 -1.58 11.03 -1.97
C GLU A 74 -0.77 10.79 -0.69
N SER A 75 -0.35 9.55 -0.47
CA SER A 75 0.51 9.22 0.67
C SER A 75 1.85 9.93 0.56
N GLN A 76 2.47 9.97 -0.62
CA GLN A 76 3.73 10.69 -0.85
C GLN A 76 3.57 12.18 -0.58
N ARG A 77 2.50 12.80 -1.08
CA ARG A 77 2.18 14.22 -0.83
C ARG A 77 2.00 14.53 0.65
N LEU A 78 1.22 13.71 1.38
CA LEU A 78 0.98 13.89 2.82
C LEU A 78 2.26 13.72 3.63
N ILE A 79 3.06 12.71 3.31
CA ILE A 79 4.34 12.43 3.97
C ILE A 79 5.36 13.54 3.70
N ALA A 80 5.40 14.08 2.48
CA ALA A 80 6.26 15.21 2.16
C ALA A 80 5.86 16.46 2.97
N ALA A 81 4.56 16.73 3.10
CA ALA A 81 4.06 17.91 3.79
C ALA A 81 4.23 17.86 5.32
N GLU A 82 4.02 16.71 5.96
CA GLU A 82 4.06 16.58 7.43
C GLU A 82 5.36 15.97 7.97
N GLY A 83 6.12 15.29 7.11
CA GLY A 83 7.10 14.30 7.50
C GLY A 83 6.45 12.94 7.81
N GLY A 84 7.18 11.85 7.59
CA GLY A 84 6.64 10.51 7.77
C GLY A 84 7.39 9.45 6.99
N VAL A 85 6.77 8.27 6.89
CA VAL A 85 7.37 7.08 6.27
C VAL A 85 6.41 6.43 5.30
N LEU A 86 6.89 6.12 4.09
CA LEU A 86 6.24 5.22 3.15
C LEU A 86 7.03 3.92 3.10
N ILE A 87 6.37 2.81 3.40
CA ILE A 87 6.93 1.46 3.30
C ILE A 87 6.26 0.77 2.12
N TYR A 88 7.01 0.52 1.06
CA TYR A 88 6.58 -0.20 -0.13
C TYR A 88 6.97 -1.68 0.00
N THR A 89 5.95 -2.54 0.04
CA THR A 89 6.13 -3.99 0.21
C THR A 89 6.09 -4.69 -1.15
N PRO A 90 6.90 -5.74 -1.38
CA PRO A 90 6.90 -6.48 -2.64
C PRO A 90 5.66 -7.39 -2.83
N HIS A 91 4.61 -7.20 -2.04
CA HIS A 91 3.44 -8.06 -2.00
C HIS A 91 2.38 -7.72 -3.04
N GLU A 92 2.63 -8.10 -4.29
CA GLU A 92 1.62 -8.02 -5.33
C GLU A 92 0.44 -8.97 -5.08
N GLY A 93 -0.77 -8.53 -5.43
CA GLY A 93 -1.97 -9.37 -5.39
C GLY A 93 -2.38 -9.86 -3.99
N ARG A 94 -2.01 -9.15 -2.91
CA ARG A 94 -2.15 -9.62 -1.51
C ARG A 94 -1.25 -10.81 -1.18
N GLY A 95 -0.06 -10.85 -1.78
CA GLY A 95 0.97 -11.86 -1.51
C GLY A 95 0.95 -13.06 -2.45
N ILE A 96 -0.08 -13.22 -3.28
CA ILE A 96 -0.18 -14.33 -4.25
C ILE A 96 0.68 -14.10 -5.51
N GLY A 97 1.14 -12.87 -5.72
CA GLY A 97 1.98 -12.47 -6.85
C GLY A 97 1.20 -12.01 -8.10
N LEU A 98 1.93 -11.37 -9.03
CA LEU A 98 1.34 -10.73 -10.21
C LEU A 98 0.69 -11.73 -11.16
N ALA A 99 1.35 -12.85 -11.45
CA ALA A 99 0.84 -13.85 -12.39
C ALA A 99 -0.53 -14.40 -11.93
N LYS A 100 -0.66 -14.74 -10.64
CA LYS A 100 -1.91 -15.24 -10.07
C LYS A 100 -2.99 -14.15 -9.99
N LYS A 101 -2.61 -12.90 -9.71
CA LYS A 101 -3.54 -11.76 -9.80
C LYS A 101 -4.13 -11.60 -11.20
N VAL A 102 -3.30 -11.71 -12.25
CA VAL A 102 -3.76 -11.64 -13.64
C VAL A 102 -4.65 -12.84 -13.97
N ALA A 103 -4.31 -14.04 -13.49
CA ALA A 103 -5.18 -15.22 -13.62
C ALA A 103 -6.54 -15.02 -12.93
N ALA A 104 -6.56 -14.40 -11.73
CA ALA A 104 -7.79 -14.08 -11.03
C ALA A 104 -8.63 -13.06 -11.82
N TYR A 105 -8.01 -12.03 -12.42
CA TYR A 105 -8.71 -11.11 -13.30
C TYR A 105 -9.34 -11.80 -14.51
N ARG A 106 -8.65 -12.77 -15.11
CA ARG A 106 -9.20 -13.57 -16.20
C ARG A 106 -10.45 -14.32 -15.75
N LEU A 107 -10.41 -14.98 -14.59
CA LEU A 107 -11.57 -15.69 -14.05
C LEU A 107 -12.73 -14.75 -13.70
N GLN A 108 -12.45 -13.56 -13.16
CA GLN A 108 -13.46 -12.55 -12.92
C GLN A 108 -14.19 -12.17 -14.21
N HIS A 109 -13.47 -12.04 -15.33
CA HIS A 109 -14.06 -11.70 -16.62
C HIS A 109 -14.79 -12.88 -17.28
N GLU A 110 -14.20 -14.07 -17.27
CA GLU A 110 -14.75 -15.25 -17.95
C GLU A 110 -15.96 -15.83 -17.23
N GLN A 111 -15.99 -15.72 -15.90
CA GLN A 111 -16.97 -16.40 -15.04
C GLN A 111 -17.79 -15.43 -14.18
N ASN A 112 -17.64 -14.12 -14.35
CA ASN A 112 -18.29 -13.08 -13.54
C ASN A 112 -18.11 -13.30 -12.02
N LEU A 113 -16.97 -13.87 -11.62
CA LEU A 113 -16.62 -14.07 -10.22
C LEU A 113 -16.19 -12.74 -9.58
N ASP A 114 -16.44 -12.60 -8.28
CA ASP A 114 -15.82 -11.53 -7.53
C ASP A 114 -14.36 -11.84 -7.18
N THR A 115 -13.67 -10.88 -6.55
CA THR A 115 -12.24 -11.04 -6.24
C THR A 115 -11.94 -12.18 -5.28
N VAL A 116 -12.84 -12.47 -4.33
CA VAL A 116 -12.62 -13.54 -3.34
C VAL A 116 -12.86 -14.90 -3.98
N ASP A 117 -13.94 -15.03 -4.73
CA ASP A 117 -14.30 -16.31 -5.34
C ASP A 117 -13.34 -16.67 -6.48
N ALA A 118 -12.82 -15.69 -7.21
CA ALA A 118 -11.75 -15.90 -8.19
C ALA A 118 -10.43 -16.39 -7.55
N ASN A 119 -10.06 -15.86 -6.38
CA ASN A 119 -8.87 -16.34 -5.66
C ASN A 119 -9.05 -17.78 -5.16
N ARG A 120 -10.24 -18.09 -4.61
CA ARG A 120 -10.58 -19.45 -4.14
C ARG A 120 -10.62 -20.47 -5.27
N ALA A 121 -11.12 -20.07 -6.45
CA ALA A 121 -11.10 -20.91 -7.65
C ALA A 121 -9.66 -21.26 -8.10
N LEU A 122 -8.68 -20.41 -7.77
CA LEU A 122 -7.25 -20.68 -8.01
C LEU A 122 -6.56 -21.45 -6.86
N GLY A 123 -7.29 -21.78 -5.79
CA GLY A 123 -6.72 -22.43 -4.60
C GLY A 123 -5.85 -21.50 -3.74
N GLU A 124 -5.96 -20.19 -3.91
CA GLU A 124 -5.16 -19.21 -3.19
C GLU A 124 -5.85 -18.75 -1.88
N PRO A 125 -5.06 -18.41 -0.84
CA PRO A 125 -5.62 -17.82 0.36
C PRO A 125 -6.20 -16.43 0.08
N ASP A 126 -7.22 -16.06 0.86
CA ASP A 126 -7.79 -14.71 0.79
C ASP A 126 -6.74 -13.66 1.18
N GLU A 127 -5.80 -13.99 2.08
CA GLU A 127 -4.74 -13.10 2.56
C GLU A 127 -3.42 -13.87 2.76
N ALA A 128 -2.35 -13.46 2.07
CA ALA A 128 -1.02 -14.09 2.19
C ALA A 128 0.09 -13.11 2.61
N ARG A 129 -0.25 -11.84 2.90
CA ARG A 129 0.76 -10.83 3.25
C ARG A 129 1.31 -11.05 4.65
N THR A 130 2.62 -10.83 4.79
CA THR A 130 3.31 -10.73 6.08
C THR A 130 3.92 -9.34 6.20
N TYR A 131 4.10 -8.83 7.42
CA TYR A 131 4.66 -7.49 7.65
C TYR A 131 5.84 -7.52 8.64
N THR A 132 6.49 -8.67 8.75
CA THR A 132 7.55 -8.99 9.72
C THR A 132 8.76 -8.05 9.64
N CYS A 133 9.02 -7.42 8.50
CA CYS A 133 10.11 -6.47 8.32
C CYS A 133 9.82 -5.07 8.87
N VAL A 134 8.53 -4.71 8.98
CA VAL A 134 8.11 -3.34 9.32
C VAL A 134 8.62 -2.87 10.68
N PRO A 135 8.57 -3.67 11.77
CA PRO A 135 9.09 -3.23 13.07
C PRO A 135 10.57 -2.84 13.02
N LEU A 136 11.39 -3.59 12.29
CA LEU A 136 12.82 -3.29 12.14
C LEU A 136 13.03 -1.96 11.41
N MET A 137 12.32 -1.75 10.30
CA MET A 137 12.43 -0.52 9.52
C MET A 137 12.07 0.71 10.35
N LEU A 138 10.97 0.64 11.12
CA LEU A 138 10.54 1.73 12.00
C LEU A 138 11.55 1.99 13.13
N ARG A 139 12.11 0.91 13.72
CA ARG A 139 13.14 1.02 14.75
C ARG A 139 14.41 1.68 14.23
N ASN A 140 14.86 1.32 13.02
CA ASN A 140 16.04 1.92 12.40
C ASN A 140 15.87 3.41 12.11
N LEU A 141 14.63 3.87 11.93
CA LEU A 141 14.28 5.29 11.77
C LEU A 141 14.02 6.01 13.12
N GLY A 142 14.15 5.31 14.26
CA GLY A 142 13.88 5.87 15.59
C GLY A 142 12.40 6.14 15.90
N VAL A 143 11.47 5.56 15.12
CA VAL A 143 10.02 5.80 15.27
C VAL A 143 9.44 4.99 16.44
N ARG A 144 8.85 5.68 17.42
CA ARG A 144 8.28 5.05 18.63
C ARG A 144 6.82 4.63 18.48
N SER A 145 6.04 5.37 17.70
CA SER A 145 4.63 5.04 17.43
C SER A 145 4.13 5.67 16.13
N ILE A 146 3.10 5.08 15.54
CA ILE A 146 2.62 5.45 14.20
C ILE A 146 1.14 5.79 14.15
N ARG A 147 0.80 6.68 13.21
CA ARG A 147 -0.54 6.86 12.66
C ARG A 147 -0.57 6.18 11.29
N LEU A 148 -1.32 5.10 11.19
CA LEU A 148 -1.30 4.26 9.98
C LEU A 148 -2.28 4.79 8.94
N LEU A 149 -1.77 5.25 7.80
CA LEU A 149 -2.56 5.70 6.67
C LEU A 149 -3.09 4.50 5.85
N SER A 150 -4.25 3.97 6.23
CA SER A 150 -4.85 2.78 5.62
C SER A 150 -6.36 2.66 5.86
N ASN A 151 -7.06 2.04 4.90
CA ASN A 151 -8.46 1.60 5.06
C ASN A 151 -8.59 0.12 5.43
N ASN A 152 -7.47 -0.61 5.51
CA ASN A 152 -7.46 -2.05 5.77
C ASN A 152 -7.12 -2.33 7.25
N PRO A 153 -8.09 -2.75 8.09
CA PRO A 153 -7.82 -3.04 9.50
C PRO A 153 -6.86 -4.21 9.70
N PHE A 154 -6.75 -5.12 8.73
CA PHE A 154 -5.76 -6.21 8.77
C PHE A 154 -4.35 -5.67 8.94
N LYS A 155 -3.98 -4.57 8.26
CA LYS A 155 -2.64 -3.97 8.38
C LYS A 155 -2.37 -3.50 9.80
N ALA A 156 -3.32 -2.80 10.41
CA ALA A 156 -3.16 -2.34 11.79
C ALA A 156 -3.04 -3.51 12.77
N ASN A 157 -3.88 -4.53 12.62
CA ASN A 157 -3.85 -5.71 13.50
C ASN A 157 -2.55 -6.50 13.35
N ALA A 158 -2.09 -6.71 12.11
CA ALA A 158 -0.83 -7.40 11.84
C ALA A 158 0.37 -6.63 12.41
N LEU A 159 0.42 -5.31 12.25
CA LEU A 159 1.48 -4.48 12.83
C LEU A 159 1.47 -4.48 14.36
N ARG A 160 0.29 -4.40 14.98
CA ARG A 160 0.17 -4.51 16.45
C ARG A 160 0.63 -5.87 16.96
N ALA A 161 0.28 -6.96 16.28
CA ALA A 161 0.73 -8.31 16.63
C ALA A 161 2.26 -8.46 16.52
N LEU A 162 2.91 -7.65 15.68
CA LEU A 162 4.36 -7.58 15.54
C LEU A 162 5.04 -6.59 16.51
N GLY A 163 4.29 -6.02 17.47
CA GLY A 163 4.81 -5.10 18.48
C GLY A 163 4.89 -3.64 18.05
N VAL A 164 4.32 -3.25 16.91
CA VAL A 164 4.26 -1.84 16.49
C VAL A 164 3.14 -1.10 17.21
N THR A 165 3.47 0.02 17.85
CA THR A 165 2.50 0.91 18.49
C THR A 165 1.71 1.71 17.43
N VAL A 166 0.56 1.19 17.01
CA VAL A 166 -0.37 1.89 16.10
C VAL A 166 -1.38 2.70 16.90
N VAL A 167 -1.12 4.00 17.05
CA VAL A 167 -1.92 4.94 17.86
C VAL A 167 -3.33 5.12 17.29
N ARG A 168 -3.42 5.26 15.97
CA ARG A 168 -4.70 5.28 15.23
C ARG A 168 -4.50 4.92 13.76
N MET A 169 -5.60 4.58 13.10
CA MET A 169 -5.66 4.52 11.64
C MET A 169 -6.23 5.82 11.09
N GLU A 170 -5.70 6.26 9.97
CA GLU A 170 -6.22 7.38 9.20
C GLU A 170 -6.65 6.87 7.83
N SER A 171 -7.91 7.13 7.48
CA SER A 171 -8.48 6.67 6.23
C SER A 171 -7.92 7.46 5.06
N LEU A 172 -7.68 6.76 3.95
CA LEU A 172 -7.18 7.32 2.71
C LEU A 172 -8.13 6.96 1.58
N TRP A 173 -9.10 7.83 1.31
CA TRP A 173 -10.07 7.66 0.24
C TRP A 173 -9.84 8.70 -0.86
N LYS A 174 -10.08 8.30 -2.11
CA LYS A 174 -10.17 9.21 -3.25
C LYS A 174 -11.63 9.31 -3.67
N ALA A 175 -12.10 10.55 -3.85
CA ALA A 175 -13.48 10.83 -4.19
C ALA A 175 -13.82 10.41 -5.63
N ASP A 176 -12.86 10.55 -6.54
CA ASP A 176 -13.04 10.28 -7.96
C ASP A 176 -12.46 8.90 -8.32
N VAL A 177 -13.28 7.86 -8.21
CA VAL A 177 -12.91 6.49 -8.61
C VAL A 177 -13.88 5.97 -9.66
N SER A 178 -13.39 5.13 -10.57
CA SER A 178 -14.23 4.50 -11.60
C SER A 178 -15.26 3.54 -10.99
N ASP A 179 -16.34 3.23 -11.73
CA ASP A 179 -17.33 2.23 -11.31
C ASP A 179 -16.70 0.85 -11.04
N LEU A 180 -15.68 0.48 -11.85
CA LEU A 180 -14.91 -0.75 -11.65
C LEU A 180 -14.18 -0.74 -10.31
N CYS A 181 -13.55 0.39 -9.96
CA CYS A 181 -12.90 0.56 -8.66
C CYS A 181 -13.93 0.54 -7.52
N LEU A 182 -15.09 1.18 -7.70
CA LEU A 182 -16.16 1.19 -6.70
C LEU A 182 -16.63 -0.23 -6.39
N SER A 183 -16.87 -1.07 -7.41
CA SER A 183 -17.26 -2.47 -7.23
C SER A 183 -16.21 -3.27 -6.44
N TYR A 184 -14.93 -3.03 -6.74
CA TYR A 184 -13.80 -3.66 -6.05
C TYR A 184 -13.70 -3.22 -4.58
N VAL A 185 -13.89 -1.92 -4.32
CA VAL A 185 -13.93 -1.35 -2.96
C VAL A 185 -15.09 -1.92 -2.17
N GLN A 186 -16.28 -2.00 -2.77
CA GLN A 186 -17.47 -2.57 -2.13
C GLN A 186 -17.25 -4.04 -1.72
N ALA A 187 -16.63 -4.85 -2.58
CA ALA A 187 -16.28 -6.23 -2.25
C ALA A 187 -15.33 -6.31 -1.04
N LYS A 188 -14.35 -5.40 -0.94
CA LYS A 188 -13.43 -5.32 0.21
C LYS A 188 -14.12 -4.90 1.50
N VAL A 189 -15.03 -3.94 1.44
CA VAL A 189 -15.81 -3.50 2.60
C VAL A 189 -16.70 -4.64 3.09
N ALA A 190 -17.47 -5.25 2.18
CA ALA A 190 -18.44 -6.29 2.52
C ALA A 190 -17.80 -7.59 3.02
N ARG A 191 -16.70 -8.03 2.39
CA ARG A 191 -16.12 -9.36 2.67
C ARG A 191 -14.86 -9.34 3.53
N MET A 192 -14.19 -8.18 3.68
CA MET A 192 -12.87 -8.09 4.31
C MET A 192 -12.79 -6.99 5.38
N GLY A 193 -13.93 -6.38 5.75
CA GLY A 193 -14.01 -5.41 6.84
C GLY A 193 -13.25 -4.11 6.60
N HIS A 194 -12.97 -3.73 5.34
CA HIS A 194 -12.34 -2.44 5.07
C HIS A 194 -13.25 -1.29 5.52
N ILE A 195 -12.64 -0.20 6.00
CA ILE A 195 -13.38 1.02 6.37
C ILE A 195 -14.16 1.48 5.12
N ALA A 196 -15.44 1.80 5.23
CA ALA A 196 -16.21 2.23 4.06
C ALA A 196 -15.73 3.61 3.56
N PRO A 197 -15.79 3.88 2.24
CA PRO A 197 -15.65 5.25 1.76
C PRO A 197 -16.73 6.14 2.39
N PRO A 198 -16.44 7.43 2.65
CA PRO A 198 -17.45 8.35 3.12
C PRO A 198 -18.60 8.39 2.11
N SER A 199 -19.83 8.18 2.57
CA SER A 199 -21.02 8.32 1.72
C SER A 199 -21.06 9.74 1.15
N PRO A 200 -21.35 9.94 -0.14
CA PRO A 200 -21.59 11.28 -0.66
C PRO A 200 -22.67 11.92 0.22
N LYS A 201 -22.37 13.09 0.79
CA LYS A 201 -23.35 13.83 1.60
C LYS A 201 -24.50 14.20 0.68
N GLY A 202 -25.65 13.52 0.85
CA GLY A 202 -26.91 13.91 0.22
C GLY A 202 -27.56 12.86 -0.65
N GLU A 203 -27.86 11.68 -0.10
CA GLU A 203 -29.09 10.97 -0.43
C GLU A 203 -29.35 9.97 0.70
N LEU A 204 -30.30 10.32 1.58
CA LEU A 204 -30.88 9.34 2.49
C LEU A 204 -31.52 8.26 1.61
N PRO A 205 -31.28 6.95 1.86
CA PRO A 205 -32.06 5.93 1.20
C PRO A 205 -33.53 6.21 1.52
N ALA A 206 -34.34 6.35 0.46
CA ALA A 206 -35.77 6.56 0.58
C ALA A 206 -36.32 5.55 1.59
N ARG A 207 -36.84 6.06 2.71
CA ARG A 207 -37.55 5.26 3.69
C ARG A 207 -38.70 4.61 2.94
N ARG A 208 -38.57 3.30 2.68
CA ARG A 208 -39.68 2.49 2.17
C ARG A 208 -40.77 2.57 3.24
N GLY A 209 -41.95 2.99 2.80
CA GLY A 209 -43.04 3.43 3.65
C GLY A 209 -43.46 2.41 4.72
N ASP A 210 -43.83 3.01 5.84
CA ASP A 210 -44.72 2.52 6.89
C ASP A 210 -45.82 1.56 6.39
N GLN A 211 -45.89 0.38 7.01
CA GLN A 211 -47.17 -0.23 7.41
C GLN A 211 -46.99 -0.87 8.80
N GLY A 212 -47.26 -0.07 9.82
CA GLY A 212 -48.16 -0.38 10.94
C GLY A 212 -48.01 -1.73 11.67
N ALA A 213 -47.65 -1.66 12.94
CA ALA A 213 -48.45 -2.25 14.02
C ALA A 213 -48.01 -1.69 15.37
N SER A 214 -48.90 -0.89 15.94
CA SER A 214 -48.92 -0.50 17.35
C SER A 214 -48.94 -1.72 18.28
N SER A 215 -48.13 -1.71 19.32
CA SER A 215 -48.62 -1.93 20.68
C SER A 215 -47.58 -1.51 21.70
N ALA A 216 -48.03 -0.68 22.63
CA ALA A 216 -47.32 -0.29 23.83
C ALA A 216 -47.13 -1.51 24.76
N SER A 217 -46.04 -1.55 25.53
CA SER A 217 -46.17 -1.45 26.99
C SER A 217 -44.80 -1.39 27.69
N SER A 218 -44.72 -0.42 28.62
CA SER A 218 -44.07 -0.46 29.94
C SER A 218 -42.59 -0.87 30.10
N ALA A 219 -41.79 0.11 30.54
CA ALA A 219 -40.70 -0.09 31.50
C ALA A 219 -41.26 -0.61 32.85
N PRO A 220 -40.42 -1.26 33.68
CA PRO A 220 -39.76 -0.51 34.77
C PRO A 220 -38.29 -0.95 34.99
N SER A 221 -37.39 -0.02 35.30
CA SER A 221 -36.89 0.33 36.65
C SER A 221 -35.74 -0.55 37.18
N SER A 222 -34.60 0.12 37.38
CA SER A 222 -33.65 0.04 38.50
C SER A 222 -33.05 -1.30 38.96
N CYS A 223 -31.72 -1.32 39.11
CA CYS A 223 -30.95 -1.68 40.32
C CYS A 223 -29.47 -1.80 39.89
N SER A 224 -28.63 -0.83 40.22
CA SER A 224 -27.85 -0.67 41.46
C SER A 224 -26.51 -1.43 41.45
N ALA A 225 -25.48 -0.68 41.84
CA ALA A 225 -24.07 -1.01 41.84
C ALA A 225 -23.63 -2.02 42.92
N SER A 226 -22.51 -2.68 42.64
CA SER A 226 -21.44 -3.10 43.57
C SER A 226 -20.38 -3.79 42.70
N ASP A 227 -19.20 -3.21 42.43
CA ASP A 227 -18.07 -2.98 43.33
C ASP A 227 -17.43 -4.29 43.81
N SER A 228 -16.27 -4.62 43.26
CA SER A 228 -15.25 -5.45 43.91
C SER A 228 -13.92 -5.33 43.16
N SER A 229 -13.07 -4.46 43.70
CA SER A 229 -11.62 -4.48 43.60
C SER A 229 -11.03 -5.86 43.90
N LEU A 230 -10.01 -6.26 43.14
CA LEU A 230 -8.89 -7.03 43.66
C LEU A 230 -7.60 -6.57 42.97
N ASP A 231 -6.69 -6.20 43.85
CA ASP A 231 -5.33 -5.69 43.67
C ASP A 231 -4.32 -6.85 43.82
N ALA A 232 -3.03 -6.52 43.66
CA ALA A 232 -1.81 -7.33 43.89
C ALA A 232 -1.21 -8.00 42.63
N SER A 233 -0.14 -7.49 42.02
CA SER A 233 1.26 -7.26 42.47
C SER A 233 2.20 -8.46 42.22
N ALA A 234 3.44 -8.11 41.88
CA ALA A 234 4.64 -8.94 41.64
C ALA A 234 4.84 -9.34 40.16
N ALA A 235 6.03 -9.20 39.55
CA ALA A 235 7.36 -9.03 40.11
C ALA A 235 8.25 -8.22 39.16
N GLU A 236 9.09 -7.38 39.77
CA GLU A 236 10.35 -6.90 39.21
C GLU A 236 11.21 -8.10 38.77
N LEU A 237 11.80 -8.01 37.58
CA LEU A 237 13.07 -8.66 37.31
C LEU A 237 13.93 -7.69 36.51
N CYS A 238 14.76 -6.98 37.26
CA CYS A 238 15.87 -6.18 36.77
C CYS A 238 16.95 -7.16 36.27
N ILE A 239 17.25 -7.15 34.97
CA ILE A 239 18.49 -7.73 34.44
C ILE A 239 19.29 -6.57 33.85
N SER A 240 20.48 -6.43 34.41
CA SER A 240 21.52 -5.46 34.10
C SER A 240 22.09 -5.58 32.69
N CYS A 241 22.69 -4.48 32.27
CA CYS A 241 23.35 -4.17 31.00
C CYS A 241 24.29 -5.26 30.47
N ASP A 242 24.32 -5.40 29.15
CA ASP A 242 25.55 -5.54 28.38
C ASP A 242 25.42 -4.65 27.13
N ASP A 243 26.36 -3.72 27.01
CA ASP A 243 26.55 -2.81 25.89
C ASP A 243 27.12 -3.59 24.70
N GLU A 244 26.32 -3.79 23.66
CA GLU A 244 26.81 -4.18 22.33
C GLU A 244 26.47 -3.04 21.37
N GLU A 245 27.50 -2.30 20.96
CA GLU A 245 27.39 -1.18 20.03
C GLU A 245 26.75 -1.63 18.71
N GLY A 246 25.48 -1.26 18.54
CA GLY A 246 24.81 -1.34 17.25
C GLY A 246 25.50 -0.41 16.23
N PRO A 247 25.39 -0.72 14.92
CA PRO A 247 25.97 0.12 13.88
C PRO A 247 25.44 1.56 13.99
N PRO A 248 26.24 2.58 13.64
CA PRO A 248 25.92 3.97 13.93
C PRO A 248 24.55 4.35 13.39
N LEU A 249 23.69 4.85 14.28
CA LEU A 249 22.39 5.42 13.94
C LEU A 249 22.61 6.53 12.89
N PHE A 250 22.10 6.30 11.68
CA PHE A 250 22.26 7.23 10.58
C PHE A 250 21.37 8.45 10.84
N ARG A 251 21.99 9.56 11.23
CA ARG A 251 21.28 10.79 11.54
C ARG A 251 20.86 11.48 10.24
N TRP A 252 19.56 11.75 10.10
CA TRP A 252 19.02 12.56 9.00
C TRP A 252 19.73 13.92 9.00
N ALA A 253 20.59 14.16 8.01
CA ALA A 253 21.14 15.48 7.74
C ALA A 253 20.14 16.21 6.85
N ARG A 254 19.68 17.39 7.29
CA ARG A 254 18.85 18.26 6.47
C ARG A 254 19.60 18.58 5.17
N PRO A 255 18.99 18.38 3.98
CA PRO A 255 19.64 18.75 2.73
C PRO A 255 19.99 20.25 2.74
N SER A 256 21.08 20.57 2.06
CA SER A 256 21.54 21.94 1.94
C SER A 256 20.53 22.78 1.13
N PRO A 257 20.43 24.12 1.35
CA PRO A 257 19.51 24.98 0.61
C PRO A 257 19.66 24.91 -0.92
N GLU A 258 20.83 24.50 -1.42
CA GLU A 258 21.13 24.35 -2.85
C GLU A 258 20.49 23.08 -3.46
N GLU A 259 20.25 22.04 -2.66
CA GLU A 259 19.55 20.81 -3.07
C GLU A 259 18.02 20.97 -3.06
N GLU A 260 17.49 21.89 -2.25
CA GLU A 260 16.06 22.25 -2.23
C GLU A 260 15.66 23.14 -3.42
N ALA A 261 16.61 23.77 -4.09
CA ALA A 261 16.38 24.82 -5.09
C ALA A 261 16.47 24.37 -6.56
N SER A 262 16.20 23.10 -6.88
CA SER A 262 16.09 22.65 -8.27
C SER A 262 14.62 22.64 -8.75
N PRO A 263 14.15 23.70 -9.44
CA PRO A 263 12.86 23.62 -10.11
C PRO A 263 12.98 22.68 -11.32
N LEU A 264 12.10 21.67 -11.40
CA LEU A 264 11.74 21.10 -12.69
C LEU A 264 11.20 22.24 -13.55
N ALA A 265 11.98 22.63 -14.55
CA ALA A 265 11.57 23.60 -15.56
C ALA A 265 10.25 23.16 -16.19
N ALA A 266 9.31 24.11 -16.26
CA ALA A 266 8.08 23.98 -17.02
C ALA A 266 8.44 23.55 -18.45
N ALA A 267 7.88 22.42 -18.89
CA ALA A 267 7.86 22.10 -20.31
C ALA A 267 6.80 22.99 -20.94
N ASP A 268 7.27 24.02 -21.64
CA ASP A 268 6.45 24.86 -22.52
C ASP A 268 5.76 23.99 -23.59
N GLU A 269 4.51 24.33 -23.85
CA GLU A 269 3.74 23.87 -24.99
C GLU A 269 4.39 24.38 -26.28
N GLU A 270 4.94 23.49 -27.12
CA GLU A 270 5.27 23.82 -28.51
C GLU A 270 4.62 22.85 -29.50
N GLU A 271 3.72 23.45 -30.29
CA GLU A 271 3.25 23.16 -31.65
C GLU A 271 3.55 21.80 -32.31
N ALA A 272 2.46 21.17 -32.74
CA ALA A 272 2.46 20.09 -33.73
C ALA A 272 2.87 20.60 -35.13
N PRO A 273 3.77 19.90 -35.86
CA PRO A 273 3.92 20.13 -37.29
C PRO A 273 3.05 19.18 -38.11
N THR A 274 2.24 19.78 -38.97
CA THR A 274 1.51 19.14 -40.07
C THR A 274 2.43 18.77 -41.24
N ALA A 275 2.14 17.59 -41.82
CA ALA A 275 2.25 17.19 -43.23
C ALA A 275 3.63 16.94 -43.89
N ALA A 276 3.71 15.71 -44.44
CA ALA A 276 4.33 15.30 -45.70
C ALA A 276 5.86 15.45 -45.88
N GLY A 277 6.56 14.33 -45.68
CA GLY A 277 7.93 14.12 -46.17
C GLY A 277 8.21 12.64 -46.44
N ARG A 278 8.51 12.30 -47.69
CA ARG A 278 8.91 10.97 -48.18
C ARG A 278 10.03 10.35 -47.33
N LEU A 279 9.90 9.08 -46.97
CA LEU A 279 11.00 8.26 -46.47
C LEU A 279 11.97 7.88 -47.62
N PRO A 280 13.29 8.05 -47.47
CA PRO A 280 14.25 7.52 -48.42
C PRO A 280 14.45 6.01 -48.22
N ALA A 281 14.48 5.28 -49.34
CA ALA A 281 14.76 3.86 -49.41
C ALA A 281 16.21 3.57 -49.01
N GLY A 282 16.42 3.05 -47.81
CA GLY A 282 17.68 2.46 -47.36
C GLY A 282 17.69 0.96 -47.61
N ARG A 283 18.61 0.50 -48.48
CA ARG A 283 18.93 -0.92 -48.70
C ARG A 283 19.51 -1.53 -47.41
N LEU A 284 18.95 -2.64 -46.95
CA LEU A 284 19.61 -3.58 -46.05
C LEU A 284 20.19 -4.75 -46.87
N PRO A 285 21.43 -5.21 -46.60
CA PRO A 285 22.03 -6.31 -47.33
C PRO A 285 21.43 -7.66 -46.91
N ALA A 286 21.15 -8.50 -47.91
CA ALA A 286 20.62 -9.84 -47.76
C ALA A 286 21.71 -10.83 -47.31
N ALA A 287 21.59 -11.37 -46.10
CA ALA A 287 22.07 -12.70 -45.73
C ALA A 287 21.44 -13.12 -44.39
N HIS A 288 20.95 -14.37 -44.31
CA HIS A 288 20.43 -15.07 -43.14
C HIS A 288 18.96 -14.86 -42.71
N ALA A 289 18.03 -14.89 -43.68
CA ALA A 289 16.63 -15.22 -43.42
C ALA A 289 16.22 -16.47 -44.23
N SER A 290 16.58 -17.68 -43.76
CA SER A 290 16.10 -18.93 -44.37
C SER A 290 16.04 -20.15 -43.43
N GLU A 291 15.92 -19.98 -42.10
CA GLU A 291 15.77 -21.15 -41.19
C GLU A 291 14.66 -21.03 -40.13
N LEU A 292 13.78 -20.04 -40.18
CA LEU A 292 12.69 -19.90 -39.19
C LEU A 292 11.27 -19.83 -39.77
N LEU A 293 11.09 -20.30 -41.01
CA LEU A 293 9.78 -20.37 -41.68
C LEU A 293 9.40 -21.78 -42.18
N LEU A 294 10.05 -22.83 -41.67
CA LEU A 294 9.72 -24.23 -42.00
C LEU A 294 9.12 -25.04 -40.84
N ASP A 295 9.15 -24.55 -39.60
CA ASP A 295 8.56 -25.27 -38.45
C ASP A 295 7.11 -24.88 -38.11
N LEU A 296 6.55 -23.83 -38.73
CA LEU A 296 5.16 -23.43 -38.46
C LEU A 296 4.11 -24.11 -39.37
N ALA A 297 4.53 -24.93 -40.35
CA ALA A 297 3.62 -25.63 -41.25
C ALA A 297 3.41 -27.12 -40.89
N ALA A 298 4.03 -27.63 -39.82
CA ALA A 298 3.97 -29.05 -39.45
C ALA A 298 3.07 -29.39 -38.24
N SER A 299 2.40 -28.40 -37.62
CA SER A 299 1.54 -28.63 -36.43
C SER A 299 0.07 -28.23 -36.61
N MET A 300 -0.42 -28.25 -37.85
CA MET A 300 -1.85 -28.05 -38.16
C MET A 300 -2.41 -29.10 -39.14
N ARG A 301 -2.19 -30.38 -38.84
CA ARG A 301 -3.01 -31.49 -39.36
C ARG A 301 -3.32 -32.48 -38.27
#